data_AF-A0A1Y5SF30-F1
#
_entry.id   AF-A0A1Y5SF30-F1
#
_cell.length_a   1.000
_cell.length_b   1.000
_cell.length_c   1.000
_cell.angle_alpha   90.00
_cell.angle_beta   90.00
_cell.angle_gamma   90.00
#
_symmetry.space_group_name_H-M   'P 1'
#
loop_
_entity.id
_entity.type
_entity.pdbx_description
1 polymer ?
#
loop_
_entity_poly.entity_id
_entity_poly.type
_entity_poly.pdbx_seq_one_letter_code
_entity_poly.pdbx_strand_id
1 'polypeptide(L)'
;MNNGCFDLTSNAFHILKAGYDADRSDIAELVEDAEFDEVFAPQEIQRAQQSLLAPNSRLEQEISWLPELSLAQTTNVLSLVGFGDLEALIETSKHAPELAKANILAHFAGTGNVNDTLFHSLVSAWDEIDQENILTFLNDNRLSAGFPSVERPQMRNALVELERQHARSAAVGIWSLDRPGEVMDRIVEAELRRHPSSSFLEQFVRGYDTLSEPDLARISDEIDEVISDAENTDADLAALVTRASDLLVRWDDVNQPVQVYEQHQGHEEGRSKRIYEKLRSLCLDLANNRSEFTEARRLSEALLRTFPELESVAEVLKGDVAALQNLDEQQKLHEEYKPLIDACEAAKTKLPTPVSTVLKIFKDTVSKGGNDPIAFNILRDLALHINNDCNDPQTAFKLLDGALTFAGARPPQELKKTLEEERAVLHRNWKMNELEKNSGNLTAMSQTVEDLLKYARGSERAELQQLKTKLDRKRLGKKVKWGIYASIAAVIGFFVIADEMDRPSNRSTYQPSAPRVATPTPTPAPATSAAVETIPPVGQGLTLNRSQIRYCVFQGQRLDIIRTLTTTDNQIDRFNALIGDFNSRCSSFRYRSGDLSAAEREARENAADLRADARRIVSSW
;
A
#
# COMPACT_ATOMS: atom_id res chain seq x y z
N MET A 1 -30.46 -30.18 -3.23
CA MET A 1 -29.20 -30.48 -2.51
C MET A 1 -29.44 -30.01 -1.08
N ASN A 2 -29.31 -30.88 -0.07
CA ASN A 2 -29.42 -30.41 1.32
C ASN A 2 -28.31 -29.39 1.54
N ASN A 3 -28.65 -28.13 1.84
CA ASN A 3 -27.72 -26.99 1.95
C ASN A 3 -26.73 -27.09 3.13
N GLY A 4 -26.53 -28.28 3.70
CA GLY A 4 -25.67 -28.49 4.87
C GLY A 4 -26.13 -27.75 6.13
N CYS A 5 -27.37 -27.22 6.13
CA CYS A 5 -28.00 -26.58 7.28
C CYS A 5 -28.51 -27.63 8.26
N PHE A 6 -28.54 -27.24 9.52
CA PHE A 6 -29.16 -27.97 10.61
C PHE A 6 -30.67 -27.99 10.40
N ASP A 7 -31.25 -29.20 10.41
CA ASP A 7 -32.66 -29.39 10.20
C ASP A 7 -33.23 -30.30 11.28
N LEU A 8 -33.99 -29.68 12.20
CA LEU A 8 -34.65 -30.38 13.29
C LEU A 8 -35.64 -31.43 12.77
N THR A 9 -36.31 -31.16 11.65
CA THR A 9 -37.31 -32.08 11.08
C THR A 9 -36.69 -33.33 10.43
N SER A 10 -35.38 -33.31 10.18
CA SER A 10 -34.65 -34.48 9.68
C SER A 10 -34.16 -35.43 10.78
N ASN A 11 -34.33 -35.07 12.05
CA ASN A 11 -33.85 -35.86 13.19
C ASN A 11 -34.63 -37.18 13.32
N ALA A 12 -33.93 -38.26 13.65
CA ALA A 12 -34.52 -39.60 13.75
C ALA A 12 -35.63 -39.71 14.82
N PHE A 13 -35.55 -38.94 15.91
CA PHE A 13 -36.61 -38.86 16.92
C PHE A 13 -37.88 -38.19 16.36
N HIS A 14 -37.76 -37.26 15.42
CA HIS A 14 -38.91 -36.70 14.69
C HIS A 14 -39.54 -37.73 13.77
N ILE A 15 -38.72 -38.33 12.90
CA ILE A 15 -39.14 -39.22 11.82
C ILE A 15 -39.91 -40.43 12.38
N LEU A 16 -39.39 -41.03 13.45
CA LEU A 16 -40.00 -42.19 14.10
C LEU A 16 -40.94 -41.83 15.26
N LYS A 17 -41.12 -40.54 15.56
CA LYS A 17 -41.90 -40.07 16.73
C LYS A 17 -41.46 -40.73 18.05
N ALA A 18 -40.17 -41.03 18.18
CA ALA A 18 -39.62 -41.77 19.31
C ALA A 18 -39.35 -40.86 20.53
N GLY A 19 -39.49 -41.44 21.73
CA GLY A 19 -39.01 -40.84 22.99
C GLY A 19 -37.54 -41.17 23.25
N TYR A 20 -36.90 -40.40 24.14
CA TYR A 20 -35.52 -40.68 24.59
C TYR A 20 -35.38 -42.05 25.30
N ASP A 21 -36.47 -42.50 25.91
CA ASP A 21 -36.63 -43.77 26.64
C ASP A 21 -37.02 -44.96 25.74
N ALA A 22 -37.24 -44.73 24.44
CA ALA A 22 -37.61 -45.79 23.49
C ALA A 22 -36.51 -46.86 23.35
N ASP A 23 -36.87 -48.10 23.65
CA ASP A 23 -36.02 -49.27 23.55
C ASP A 23 -35.98 -49.86 22.11
N ARG A 24 -35.27 -50.98 21.93
CA ARG A 24 -35.13 -51.60 20.59
C ARG A 24 -36.44 -52.16 20.03
N SER A 25 -37.34 -52.61 20.89
CA SER A 25 -38.66 -53.13 20.51
C SER A 25 -39.58 -51.96 20.16
N ASP A 26 -39.59 -50.91 20.98
CA ASP A 26 -40.36 -49.69 20.71
C ASP A 26 -39.97 -49.08 19.35
N ILE A 27 -38.67 -48.98 19.06
CA ILE A 27 -38.17 -48.46 17.79
C ILE A 27 -38.62 -49.33 16.60
N ALA A 28 -38.74 -50.65 16.77
CA ALA A 28 -39.21 -51.53 15.71
C ALA A 28 -40.70 -51.31 15.41
N GLU A 29 -41.53 -51.17 16.45
CA GLU A 29 -42.96 -50.85 16.30
C GLU A 29 -43.16 -49.47 15.65
N LEU A 30 -42.40 -48.46 16.10
CA LEU A 30 -42.46 -47.10 15.53
C LEU A 30 -42.02 -47.03 14.06
N VAL A 31 -41.17 -47.95 13.61
CA VAL A 31 -40.82 -48.07 12.19
C VAL A 31 -42.00 -48.59 11.38
N GLU A 32 -42.72 -49.60 11.89
CA GLU A 32 -43.93 -50.12 11.24
C GLU A 32 -45.01 -49.02 11.15
N ASP A 33 -45.19 -48.24 12.23
CA ASP A 33 -46.11 -47.10 12.26
C ASP A 33 -45.71 -46.00 11.26
N ALA A 34 -44.42 -45.65 11.20
CA ALA A 34 -43.92 -44.64 10.28
C ALA A 34 -44.04 -45.07 8.81
N GLU A 35 -43.80 -46.36 8.50
CA GLU A 35 -44.01 -46.93 7.16
C GLU A 35 -45.49 -46.92 6.76
N PHE A 36 -46.39 -47.13 7.73
CA PHE A 36 -47.83 -47.08 7.52
C PHE A 36 -48.37 -45.65 7.34
N ASP A 37 -47.84 -44.67 8.08
CA ASP A 37 -48.25 -43.26 8.00
C ASP A 37 -47.90 -42.61 6.64
N GLU A 38 -46.93 -43.17 5.90
CA GLU A 38 -46.45 -42.69 4.59
C GLU A 38 -46.02 -41.20 4.56
N VAL A 39 -45.65 -40.63 5.71
CA VAL A 39 -45.17 -39.23 5.81
C VAL A 39 -43.75 -39.06 5.30
N PHE A 40 -42.88 -40.04 5.55
CA PHE A 40 -41.46 -40.04 5.18
C PHE A 40 -41.15 -41.16 4.19
N ALA A 41 -40.11 -41.01 3.37
CA ALA A 41 -39.72 -42.06 2.44
C ALA A 41 -39.18 -43.28 3.20
N PRO A 42 -39.39 -44.52 2.70
CA PRO A 42 -38.89 -45.73 3.38
C PRO A 42 -37.37 -45.72 3.66
N GLN A 43 -36.58 -45.08 2.79
CA GLN A 43 -35.14 -44.93 3.00
C GLN A 43 -34.79 -44.01 4.18
N GLU A 44 -35.60 -42.97 4.43
CA GLU A 44 -35.42 -42.04 5.55
C GLU A 44 -35.77 -42.74 6.87
N ILE A 45 -36.88 -43.49 6.89
CA ILE A 45 -37.31 -44.30 8.04
C ILE A 45 -36.24 -45.33 8.40
N GLN A 46 -35.70 -46.06 7.42
CA GLN A 46 -34.62 -47.04 7.66
C GLN A 46 -33.34 -46.38 8.20
N ARG A 47 -32.97 -45.20 7.70
CA ARG A 47 -31.82 -44.45 8.23
C ARG A 47 -32.06 -43.95 9.66
N ALA A 48 -33.27 -43.49 9.96
CA ALA A 48 -33.66 -43.07 11.29
C ALA A 48 -33.56 -44.25 12.27
N GLN A 49 -34.07 -45.42 11.89
CA GLN A 49 -33.95 -46.65 12.69
C GLN A 49 -32.48 -47.01 12.96
N GLN A 50 -31.64 -47.03 11.92
CA GLN A 50 -30.21 -47.33 12.07
C GLN A 50 -29.52 -46.35 13.02
N SER A 51 -29.87 -45.06 12.92
CA SER A 51 -29.31 -44.00 13.75
C SER A 51 -29.70 -44.16 15.21
N LEU A 52 -30.95 -44.53 15.53
CA LEU A 52 -31.40 -44.73 16.91
C LEU A 52 -30.94 -46.05 17.55
N LEU A 53 -30.60 -47.07 16.75
CA LEU A 53 -30.13 -48.37 17.25
C LEU A 53 -28.62 -48.43 17.51
N ALA A 54 -27.82 -47.62 16.82
CA ALA A 54 -26.36 -47.57 17.00
C ALA A 54 -25.97 -46.55 18.09
N PRO A 55 -25.27 -46.92 19.18
CA PRO A 55 -25.04 -46.03 20.32
C PRO A 55 -24.38 -44.68 20.03
N ASN A 56 -23.43 -44.63 19.07
CA ASN A 56 -22.76 -43.39 18.68
C ASN A 56 -23.66 -42.51 17.81
N SER A 57 -24.30 -43.07 16.79
CA SER A 57 -25.25 -42.32 15.96
C SER A 57 -26.47 -41.86 16.76
N ARG A 58 -26.92 -42.65 17.75
CA ARG A 58 -27.99 -42.26 18.67
C ARG A 58 -27.58 -41.04 19.47
N LEU A 59 -26.33 -40.95 19.92
CA LEU A 59 -25.84 -39.78 20.66
C LEU A 59 -25.97 -38.52 19.82
N GLU A 60 -25.55 -38.56 18.55
CA GLU A 60 -25.68 -37.44 17.62
C GLU A 60 -27.14 -37.01 17.47
N GLN A 61 -28.07 -37.95 17.33
CA GLN A 61 -29.51 -37.67 17.25
C GLN A 61 -30.07 -37.11 18.57
N GLU A 62 -29.60 -37.60 19.72
CA GLU A 62 -30.08 -37.20 21.04
C GLU A 62 -29.71 -35.75 21.37
N ILE A 63 -28.47 -35.34 21.07
CA ILE A 63 -28.00 -33.98 21.33
C ILE A 63 -28.53 -32.96 20.31
N SER A 64 -28.83 -33.40 19.09
CA SER A 64 -29.39 -32.56 18.02
C SER A 64 -30.92 -32.50 18.02
N TRP A 65 -31.58 -33.06 19.04
CA TRP A 65 -33.04 -33.05 19.15
C TRP A 65 -33.56 -31.97 20.12
N LEU A 66 -34.46 -32.31 21.04
CA LEU A 66 -35.09 -31.39 21.98
C LEU A 66 -34.93 -31.94 23.41
N PRO A 67 -33.67 -32.04 23.90
CA PRO A 67 -33.39 -32.65 25.20
C PRO A 67 -34.10 -31.88 26.32
N GLU A 68 -34.59 -32.62 27.32
CA GLU A 68 -35.26 -32.10 28.52
C GLU A 68 -36.64 -31.42 28.27
N LEU A 69 -37.13 -31.34 27.02
CA LEU A 69 -38.50 -30.91 26.76
C LEU A 69 -39.51 -32.04 26.99
N SER A 70 -40.67 -31.70 27.53
CA SER A 70 -41.82 -32.61 27.58
C SER A 70 -42.42 -32.82 26.19
N LEU A 71 -43.13 -33.94 25.99
CA LEU A 71 -43.80 -34.25 24.73
C LEU A 71 -44.71 -33.11 24.24
N ALA A 72 -45.46 -32.47 25.14
CA ALA A 72 -46.32 -31.35 24.80
C ALA A 72 -45.54 -30.13 24.27
N GLN A 73 -44.37 -29.84 24.87
CA GLN A 73 -43.51 -28.75 24.40
C GLN A 73 -42.86 -29.10 23.06
N THR A 74 -42.40 -30.35 22.88
CA THR A 74 -41.86 -30.87 21.62
C THR A 74 -42.88 -30.75 20.48
N THR A 75 -44.12 -31.17 20.71
CA THR A 75 -45.21 -31.03 19.72
C THR A 75 -45.48 -29.56 19.39
N ASN A 76 -45.46 -28.67 20.39
CA ASN A 76 -45.61 -27.24 20.15
C ASN A 76 -44.49 -26.68 19.26
N VAL A 77 -43.23 -26.98 19.58
CA VAL A 77 -42.06 -26.57 18.77
C VAL A 77 -42.19 -27.07 17.32
N LEU A 78 -42.51 -28.35 17.12
CA LEU A 78 -42.66 -28.93 15.78
C LEU A 78 -43.82 -28.33 15.00
N SER A 79 -44.93 -27.98 15.68
CA SER A 79 -46.04 -27.30 15.03
C SER A 79 -45.64 -25.92 14.52
N LEU A 80 -44.91 -25.15 15.34
CA LEU A 80 -44.45 -23.83 14.96
C LEU A 80 -43.39 -23.88 13.85
N VAL A 81 -42.49 -24.88 13.89
CA VAL A 81 -41.55 -25.18 12.79
C VAL A 81 -42.31 -25.45 11.50
N GLY A 82 -43.36 -26.29 11.55
CA GLY A 82 -44.20 -26.59 10.38
C GLY A 82 -44.97 -25.38 9.84
N PHE A 83 -45.37 -24.43 10.70
CA PHE A 83 -46.02 -23.18 10.29
C PHE A 83 -45.05 -22.09 9.84
N GLY A 84 -43.75 -22.22 10.14
CA GLY A 84 -42.74 -21.19 9.90
C GLY A 84 -42.91 -19.93 10.76
N ASP A 85 -43.52 -20.04 11.95
CA ASP A 85 -43.80 -18.90 12.84
C ASP A 85 -42.56 -18.50 13.65
N LEU A 86 -41.67 -17.74 13.01
CA LEU A 86 -40.37 -17.35 13.57
C LEU A 86 -40.49 -16.58 14.89
N GLU A 87 -41.44 -15.65 15.02
CA GLU A 87 -41.60 -14.86 16.24
C GLU A 87 -42.05 -15.73 17.41
N ALA A 88 -43.03 -16.61 17.20
CA ALA A 88 -43.49 -17.53 18.23
C ALA A 88 -42.42 -18.55 18.62
N LEU A 89 -41.56 -18.96 17.69
CA LEU A 89 -40.44 -19.87 17.95
C LEU A 89 -39.34 -19.22 18.76
N ILE A 90 -38.98 -17.97 18.46
CA ILE A 90 -38.06 -17.19 19.30
C ILE A 90 -38.61 -17.08 20.71
N GLU A 91 -39.89 -16.74 20.87
CA GLU A 91 -40.52 -16.62 22.19
C GLU A 91 -40.54 -17.95 22.94
N THR A 92 -40.89 -19.04 22.25
CA THR A 92 -40.89 -20.40 22.84
C THR A 92 -39.49 -20.81 23.27
N SER A 93 -38.47 -20.47 22.48
CA SER A 93 -37.07 -20.83 22.76
C SER A 93 -36.53 -20.18 24.04
N LYS A 94 -37.05 -19.01 24.47
CA LYS A 94 -36.58 -18.30 25.69
C LYS A 94 -36.77 -19.09 26.97
N HIS A 95 -37.71 -20.03 26.99
CA HIS A 95 -38.03 -20.86 28.14
C HIS A 95 -37.54 -22.31 28.00
N ALA A 96 -36.86 -22.64 26.89
CA ALA A 96 -36.32 -23.97 26.65
C ALA A 96 -34.93 -24.12 27.31
N PRO A 97 -34.55 -25.34 27.71
CA PRO A 97 -33.18 -25.67 28.09
C PRO A 97 -32.18 -25.30 26.98
N GLU A 98 -30.97 -24.88 27.36
CA GLU A 98 -30.05 -24.18 26.45
C GLU A 98 -29.64 -25.01 25.21
N LEU A 99 -29.41 -26.33 25.34
CA LEU A 99 -29.10 -27.16 24.17
C LEU A 99 -30.30 -27.29 23.20
N ALA A 100 -31.51 -27.49 23.73
CA ALA A 100 -32.69 -27.55 22.89
C ALA A 100 -33.00 -26.20 22.25
N LYS A 101 -32.85 -25.10 22.99
CA LYS A 101 -32.92 -23.74 22.48
C LYS A 101 -31.91 -23.50 21.36
N ALA A 102 -30.66 -23.96 21.51
CA ALA A 102 -29.66 -23.88 20.45
C ALA A 102 -30.07 -24.65 19.19
N ASN A 103 -30.62 -25.87 19.32
CA ASN A 103 -31.12 -26.67 18.19
C ASN A 103 -32.29 -25.96 17.47
N ILE A 104 -33.24 -25.42 18.24
CA ILE A 104 -34.37 -24.63 17.71
C ILE A 104 -33.83 -23.43 16.93
N LEU A 105 -32.98 -22.60 17.53
CA LEU A 105 -32.44 -21.39 16.91
C LEU A 105 -31.56 -21.70 15.68
N ALA A 106 -30.78 -22.78 15.70
CA ALA A 106 -29.95 -23.20 14.57
C ALA A 106 -30.77 -23.65 13.36
N HIS A 107 -31.91 -24.31 13.59
CA HIS A 107 -32.85 -24.64 12.52
C HIS A 107 -33.36 -23.37 11.82
N PHE A 108 -33.77 -22.35 12.58
CA PHE A 108 -34.19 -21.07 12.01
C PHE A 108 -33.08 -20.34 11.30
N ALA A 109 -31.87 -20.40 11.84
CA ALA A 109 -30.73 -19.74 11.23
C ALA A 109 -30.53 -20.22 9.79
N GLY A 110 -30.71 -21.52 9.53
CA GLY A 110 -30.62 -22.09 8.18
C GLY A 110 -31.74 -21.70 7.19
N THR A 111 -32.83 -21.08 7.66
CA THR A 111 -33.99 -20.72 6.82
C THR A 111 -33.90 -19.34 6.15
N GLY A 112 -32.82 -18.59 6.39
CA GLY A 112 -32.56 -17.31 5.71
C GLY A 112 -33.12 -16.05 6.38
N ASN A 113 -33.59 -16.14 7.63
CA ASN A 113 -34.05 -15.00 8.43
C ASN A 113 -33.11 -14.70 9.62
N VAL A 114 -31.80 -14.83 9.41
CA VAL A 114 -30.82 -14.51 10.46
C VAL A 114 -30.76 -12.99 10.64
N ASN A 115 -31.00 -12.54 11.87
CA ASN A 115 -30.74 -11.18 12.30
C ASN A 115 -29.88 -11.19 13.57
N ASP A 116 -29.37 -10.02 13.96
CA ASP A 116 -28.50 -9.86 15.12
C ASP A 116 -29.09 -10.50 16.39
N THR A 117 -30.41 -10.37 16.61
CA THR A 117 -31.08 -10.90 17.80
C THR A 117 -31.08 -12.44 17.82
N LEU A 118 -31.39 -13.07 16.69
CA LEU A 118 -31.38 -14.52 16.56
C LEU A 118 -29.97 -15.06 16.74
N PHE A 119 -28.97 -14.44 16.10
CA PHE A 119 -27.59 -14.87 16.20
C PHE A 119 -27.07 -14.75 17.64
N HIS A 120 -27.23 -13.60 18.30
CA HIS A 120 -26.79 -13.43 19.69
C HIS A 120 -27.50 -14.39 20.66
N SER A 121 -28.78 -14.71 20.40
CA SER A 121 -29.51 -15.70 21.19
C SER A 121 -28.93 -17.11 21.02
N LEU A 122 -28.52 -17.47 19.80
CA LEU A 122 -27.87 -18.75 19.51
C LEU A 122 -26.49 -18.85 20.17
N VAL A 123 -25.66 -17.81 20.06
CA VAL A 123 -24.34 -17.80 20.70
C VAL A 123 -24.47 -17.82 22.23
N SER A 124 -25.39 -17.04 22.80
CA SER A 124 -25.62 -17.06 24.25
C SER A 124 -26.09 -18.42 24.73
N ALA A 125 -26.93 -19.12 23.94
CA ALA A 125 -27.34 -20.47 24.27
C ALA A 125 -26.15 -21.44 24.35
N TRP A 126 -25.19 -21.34 23.42
CA TRP A 126 -23.95 -22.12 23.46
C TRP A 126 -23.05 -21.80 24.65
N ASP A 127 -22.95 -20.52 25.03
CA ASP A 127 -22.15 -20.09 26.19
C ASP A 127 -22.72 -20.63 27.52
N GLU A 128 -24.03 -20.92 27.59
CA GLU A 128 -24.75 -21.32 28.80
C GLU A 128 -25.03 -22.83 28.90
N ILE A 129 -24.56 -23.66 27.95
CA ILE A 129 -24.80 -25.11 27.95
C ILE A 129 -24.14 -25.80 29.17
N ASP A 130 -24.95 -26.44 30.01
CA ASP A 130 -24.49 -27.33 31.08
C ASP A 130 -24.35 -28.78 30.60
N GLN A 131 -23.12 -29.15 30.22
CA GLN A 131 -22.82 -30.49 29.69
C GLN A 131 -23.09 -31.63 30.69
N GLU A 132 -22.95 -31.40 31.99
CA GLU A 132 -23.13 -32.47 32.97
C GLU A 132 -24.63 -32.77 33.18
N ASN A 133 -25.48 -31.74 33.21
CA ASN A 133 -26.94 -31.95 33.28
C ASN A 133 -27.47 -32.72 32.07
N ILE A 134 -27.02 -32.36 30.86
CA ILE A 134 -27.42 -33.05 29.63
C ILE A 134 -26.92 -34.49 29.66
N LEU A 135 -25.69 -34.72 30.11
CA LEU A 135 -25.12 -36.07 30.22
C LEU A 135 -25.91 -36.95 31.20
N THR A 136 -26.34 -36.39 32.33
CA THR A 136 -27.22 -37.08 33.29
C THR A 136 -28.58 -37.40 32.65
N PHE A 137 -29.23 -36.41 32.04
CA PHE A 137 -30.51 -36.61 31.34
C PHE A 137 -30.43 -37.72 30.29
N LEU A 138 -29.41 -37.71 29.43
CA LEU A 138 -29.25 -38.74 28.40
C LEU A 138 -28.99 -40.11 29.00
N ASN A 139 -28.13 -40.22 30.01
CA ASN A 139 -27.78 -41.50 30.61
C ASN A 139 -28.93 -42.13 31.40
N ASP A 140 -29.77 -41.33 32.05
CA ASP A 140 -30.98 -41.81 32.74
C ASP A 140 -32.00 -42.39 31.75
N ASN A 141 -32.19 -41.73 30.61
CA ASN A 141 -33.09 -42.21 29.54
C ASN A 141 -32.50 -43.44 28.83
N ARG A 142 -31.21 -43.45 28.52
CA ARG A 142 -30.53 -44.61 27.91
C ARG A 142 -30.54 -45.83 28.81
N LEU A 143 -30.41 -45.66 30.12
CA LEU A 143 -30.52 -46.76 31.08
C LEU A 143 -31.91 -47.39 31.01
N SER A 144 -32.95 -46.57 30.98
CA SER A 144 -34.35 -47.03 30.84
C SER A 144 -34.58 -47.75 29.51
N ALA A 145 -34.01 -47.22 28.42
CA ALA A 145 -34.10 -47.78 27.07
C ALA A 145 -33.17 -48.98 26.79
N GLY A 146 -32.31 -49.37 27.75
CA GLY A 146 -31.35 -50.47 27.60
C GLY A 146 -30.15 -50.18 26.68
N PHE A 147 -29.80 -48.91 26.46
CA PHE A 147 -28.63 -48.50 25.69
C PHE A 147 -27.40 -48.21 26.59
N PRO A 148 -26.17 -48.38 26.08
CA PRO A 148 -24.97 -48.04 26.83
C PRO A 148 -24.89 -46.55 27.18
N SER A 149 -24.41 -46.25 28.39
CA SER A 149 -24.15 -44.89 28.84
C SER A 149 -23.11 -44.18 27.98
N VAL A 150 -23.26 -42.86 27.86
CA VAL A 150 -22.37 -41.93 27.18
C VAL A 150 -21.30 -41.48 28.16
N GLU A 151 -20.05 -41.49 27.72
CA GLU A 151 -18.92 -40.95 28.47
C GLU A 151 -18.66 -39.47 28.13
N ARG A 152 -18.09 -38.72 29.09
CA ARG A 152 -17.76 -37.29 28.91
C ARG A 152 -16.98 -36.97 27.62
N PRO A 153 -15.95 -37.74 27.22
CA PRO A 153 -15.23 -37.45 25.98
C PRO A 153 -16.09 -37.64 24.73
N GLN A 154 -17.00 -38.61 24.74
CA GLN A 154 -17.93 -38.84 23.63
C GLN A 154 -18.91 -37.68 23.51
N MET A 155 -19.48 -37.24 24.64
CA MET A 155 -20.35 -36.06 24.71
C MET A 155 -19.64 -34.81 24.18
N ARG A 156 -18.44 -34.52 24.67
CA ARG A 156 -17.67 -33.35 24.24
C ARG A 156 -17.42 -33.35 22.73
N ASN A 157 -16.99 -34.48 22.17
CA ASN A 157 -16.73 -34.58 20.73
C ASN A 157 -18.00 -34.39 19.91
N ALA A 158 -19.12 -34.96 20.36
CA ALA A 158 -20.41 -34.81 19.69
C ALA A 158 -20.92 -33.35 19.74
N LEU A 159 -20.75 -32.67 20.86
CA LEU A 159 -21.10 -31.24 21.00
C LEU A 159 -20.25 -30.32 20.12
N VAL A 160 -18.95 -30.59 19.97
CA VAL A 160 -18.09 -29.82 19.04
C VAL A 160 -18.57 -29.94 17.60
N GLU A 161 -18.99 -31.15 17.17
CA GLU A 161 -19.52 -31.34 15.83
C GLU A 161 -20.90 -30.67 15.65
N LEU A 162 -21.75 -30.70 16.68
CA LEU A 162 -23.04 -30.02 16.68
C LEU A 162 -22.88 -28.49 16.63
N GLU A 163 -21.95 -27.93 17.41
CA GLU A 163 -21.58 -26.51 17.40
C GLU A 163 -21.19 -26.08 15.99
N ARG A 164 -20.38 -26.89 15.31
CA ARG A 164 -19.96 -26.68 13.93
C ARG A 164 -21.11 -26.66 12.95
N GLN A 165 -22.06 -27.58 13.12
CA GLN A 165 -23.26 -27.64 12.29
C GLN A 165 -24.15 -26.41 12.51
N HIS A 166 -24.32 -25.96 13.76
CA HIS A 166 -25.10 -24.77 14.09
C HIS A 166 -24.45 -23.49 13.54
N ALA A 167 -23.14 -23.32 13.76
CA ALA A 167 -22.38 -22.20 13.24
C ALA A 167 -22.45 -22.13 11.70
N ARG A 168 -22.33 -23.28 11.02
CA ARG A 168 -22.52 -23.37 9.57
C ARG A 168 -23.93 -22.96 9.14
N SER A 169 -24.95 -23.36 9.87
CA SER A 169 -26.34 -23.01 9.56
C SER A 169 -26.59 -21.52 9.66
N ALA A 170 -26.02 -20.87 10.68
CA ALA A 170 -26.03 -19.43 10.80
C ALA A 170 -25.29 -18.74 9.64
N ALA A 171 -24.12 -19.26 9.24
CA ALA A 171 -23.37 -18.73 8.11
C ALA A 171 -24.15 -18.85 6.79
N VAL A 172 -24.80 -20.00 6.52
CA VAL A 172 -25.66 -20.17 5.33
C VAL A 172 -26.85 -19.21 5.38
N GLY A 173 -27.45 -19.03 6.56
CA GLY A 173 -28.53 -18.09 6.79
C GLY A 173 -28.15 -16.65 6.41
N ILE A 174 -27.00 -16.18 6.90
CA ILE A 174 -26.48 -14.86 6.55
C ILE A 174 -26.14 -14.76 5.07
N TRP A 175 -25.48 -15.77 4.51
CA TRP A 175 -25.08 -15.78 3.11
C TRP A 175 -26.27 -15.69 2.14
N SER A 176 -27.46 -16.11 2.58
CA SER A 176 -28.70 -16.01 1.80
C SER A 176 -29.35 -14.61 1.79
N LEU A 177 -28.85 -13.66 2.59
CA LEU A 177 -29.35 -12.29 2.65
C LEU A 177 -28.89 -11.46 1.44
N ASP A 178 -29.54 -10.32 1.21
CA ASP A 178 -29.18 -9.40 0.12
C ASP A 178 -27.78 -8.76 0.30
N ARG A 179 -27.38 -8.50 1.56
CA ARG A 179 -26.10 -7.89 1.93
C ARG A 179 -25.40 -8.71 3.01
N PRO A 180 -24.90 -9.92 2.67
CA PRO A 180 -24.39 -10.87 3.65
C PRO A 180 -23.19 -10.34 4.42
N GLY A 181 -22.24 -9.68 3.74
CA GLY A 181 -21.03 -9.15 4.36
C GLY A 181 -21.30 -8.03 5.36
N GLU A 182 -22.26 -7.13 5.09
CA GLU A 182 -22.64 -6.06 6.03
C GLU A 182 -23.19 -6.62 7.35
N VAL A 183 -24.05 -7.64 7.26
CA VAL A 183 -24.64 -8.28 8.45
C VAL A 183 -23.58 -9.10 9.20
N MET A 184 -22.76 -9.85 8.46
CA MET A 184 -21.67 -10.63 9.01
C MET A 184 -20.67 -9.75 9.76
N ASP A 185 -20.25 -8.63 9.17
CA ASP A 185 -19.28 -7.70 9.74
C ASP A 185 -19.76 -7.13 11.09
N ARG A 186 -21.00 -6.63 11.14
CA ARG A 186 -21.60 -6.15 12.40
C ARG A 186 -21.61 -7.22 13.49
N ILE A 187 -21.97 -8.46 13.14
CA ILE A 187 -22.02 -9.58 14.08
C ILE A 187 -20.62 -9.93 14.57
N VAL A 188 -19.66 -10.05 13.67
CA VAL A 188 -18.26 -10.38 13.99
C VAL A 188 -17.66 -9.32 14.91
N GLU A 189 -17.82 -8.04 14.58
CA GLU A 189 -17.33 -6.94 15.43
C GLU A 189 -17.96 -6.95 16.83
N ALA A 190 -19.26 -7.25 16.93
CA ALA A 190 -19.97 -7.31 18.20
C ALA A 190 -19.48 -8.49 19.05
N GLU A 191 -19.30 -9.66 18.46
CA GLU A 191 -18.84 -10.85 19.16
C GLU A 191 -17.36 -10.81 19.52
N LEU A 192 -16.50 -10.20 18.69
CA LEU A 192 -15.10 -9.96 19.03
C LEU A 192 -14.97 -9.06 20.27
N ARG A 193 -15.83 -8.06 20.41
CA ARG A 193 -15.89 -7.21 21.62
C ARG A 193 -16.42 -7.96 22.84
N ARG A 194 -17.32 -8.93 22.64
CA ARG A 194 -17.93 -9.72 23.70
C ARG A 194 -16.99 -10.82 24.16
N HIS A 195 -16.76 -11.84 23.32
CA HIS A 195 -16.00 -13.05 23.61
C HIS A 195 -15.07 -13.41 22.42
N PRO A 196 -13.88 -12.79 22.29
CA PRO A 196 -13.00 -12.92 21.12
C PRO A 196 -12.40 -14.31 20.90
N SER A 197 -12.45 -15.18 21.91
CA SER A 197 -11.96 -16.57 21.86
C SER A 197 -13.09 -17.60 21.77
N SER A 198 -14.30 -17.18 21.37
CA SER A 198 -15.45 -18.08 21.18
C SER A 198 -15.18 -19.09 20.06
N SER A 199 -15.31 -20.39 20.38
CA SER A 199 -15.24 -21.47 19.39
C SER A 199 -16.36 -21.38 18.35
N PHE A 200 -17.54 -20.93 18.78
CA PHE A 200 -18.67 -20.73 17.89
C PHE A 200 -18.39 -19.64 16.86
N LEU A 201 -17.84 -18.49 17.31
CA LEU A 201 -17.46 -17.39 16.42
C LEU A 201 -16.44 -17.85 15.37
N GLU A 202 -15.40 -18.57 15.78
CA GLU A 202 -14.40 -19.12 14.86
C GLU A 202 -15.04 -19.99 13.78
N GLN A 203 -15.87 -20.96 14.18
CA GLN A 203 -16.50 -21.91 13.27
C GLN A 203 -17.50 -21.21 12.33
N PHE A 204 -18.17 -20.18 12.83
CA PHE A 204 -19.10 -19.35 12.08
C PHE A 204 -18.39 -18.52 11.01
N VAL A 205 -17.29 -17.83 11.36
CA VAL A 205 -16.47 -17.08 10.38
C VAL A 205 -15.89 -18.02 9.32
N ARG A 206 -15.36 -19.20 9.71
CA ARG A 206 -14.88 -20.21 8.75
C ARG A 206 -15.98 -20.73 7.82
N GLY A 207 -17.19 -20.91 8.35
CA GLY A 207 -18.36 -21.29 7.57
C GLY A 207 -18.73 -20.24 6.52
N TYR A 208 -18.77 -18.97 6.93
CA TYR A 208 -19.00 -17.84 6.03
C TYR A 208 -17.90 -17.73 4.97
N ASP A 209 -16.64 -17.84 5.38
CA ASP A 209 -15.48 -17.78 4.49
C ASP A 209 -15.58 -18.81 3.35
N THR A 210 -15.90 -20.06 3.71
CA THR A 210 -16.12 -21.15 2.75
C THR A 210 -17.23 -20.84 1.75
N LEU A 211 -18.32 -20.20 2.20
CA LEU A 211 -19.43 -19.81 1.32
C LEU A 211 -19.07 -18.65 0.39
N SER A 212 -18.22 -17.73 0.86
CA SER A 212 -17.77 -16.55 0.12
C SER A 212 -16.72 -16.84 -0.95
N GLU A 213 -16.00 -17.96 -0.84
CA GLU A 213 -14.87 -18.31 -1.70
C GLU A 213 -15.19 -18.24 -3.21
N PRO A 214 -16.32 -18.75 -3.73
CA PRO A 214 -16.62 -18.67 -5.17
C PRO A 214 -16.79 -17.22 -5.68
N ASP A 215 -17.38 -16.34 -4.88
CA ASP A 215 -17.58 -14.94 -5.24
C ASP A 215 -16.26 -14.16 -5.20
N LEU A 216 -15.43 -14.42 -4.18
CA LEU A 216 -14.10 -13.85 -4.10
C LEU A 216 -13.19 -14.34 -5.23
N ALA A 217 -13.25 -15.62 -5.59
CA ALA A 217 -12.51 -16.16 -6.74
C ALA A 217 -12.89 -15.43 -8.03
N ARG A 218 -14.19 -15.24 -8.28
CA ARG A 218 -14.67 -14.48 -9.45
C ARG A 218 -14.20 -13.03 -9.45
N ILE A 219 -14.22 -12.35 -8.30
CA ILE A 219 -13.71 -10.97 -8.20
C ILE A 219 -12.19 -10.95 -8.44
N SER A 220 -11.44 -11.93 -7.93
CA SER A 220 -9.99 -12.07 -8.21
C SER A 220 -9.73 -12.26 -9.70
N ASP A 221 -10.51 -13.10 -10.38
CA ASP A 221 -10.38 -13.32 -11.83
C ASP A 221 -10.68 -12.03 -12.61
N GLU A 222 -11.73 -11.30 -12.23
CA GLU A 222 -12.05 -9.98 -12.82
C GLU A 222 -10.91 -8.95 -12.58
N ILE A 223 -10.23 -9.01 -11.43
CA ILE A 223 -9.05 -8.18 -11.13
C ILE A 223 -7.85 -8.60 -12.01
N ASP A 224 -7.62 -9.90 -12.18
CA ASP A 224 -6.54 -10.42 -13.03
C ASP A 224 -6.73 -10.01 -14.50
N GLU A 225 -7.98 -10.00 -14.99
CA GLU A 225 -8.31 -9.44 -16.29
C GLU A 225 -7.94 -7.95 -16.40
N VAL A 226 -8.30 -7.14 -15.40
CA VAL A 226 -7.96 -5.70 -15.38
C VAL A 226 -6.46 -5.48 -15.40
N ILE A 227 -5.70 -6.29 -14.65
CA ILE A 227 -4.23 -6.23 -14.65
C ILE A 227 -3.70 -6.56 -16.04
N SER A 228 -4.17 -7.66 -16.65
CA SER A 228 -3.73 -8.06 -17.99
C SER A 228 -4.07 -7.01 -19.06
N ASP A 229 -5.24 -6.39 -18.97
CA ASP A 229 -5.64 -5.31 -19.88
C ASP A 229 -4.74 -4.08 -19.73
N ALA A 230 -4.34 -3.75 -18.50
CA ALA A 230 -3.51 -2.59 -18.19
C ALA A 230 -2.05 -2.71 -18.67
N GLU A 231 -1.56 -3.92 -18.92
CA GLU A 231 -0.22 -4.16 -19.50
C GLU A 231 -0.12 -3.65 -20.95
N ASN A 232 -1.24 -3.46 -21.65
CA ASN A 232 -1.26 -2.91 -23.00
C ASN A 232 -0.93 -1.41 -23.01
N THR A 233 -0.06 -0.99 -23.94
CA THR A 233 0.40 0.41 -24.01
C THR A 233 -0.70 1.40 -24.41
N ASP A 234 -1.66 0.97 -25.23
CA ASP A 234 -2.79 1.79 -25.70
C ASP A 234 -4.04 1.68 -24.80
N ALA A 235 -3.93 1.04 -23.64
CA ALA A 235 -5.05 0.85 -22.73
C ALA A 235 -5.55 2.18 -22.13
N ASP A 236 -6.87 2.28 -21.93
CA ASP A 236 -7.47 3.35 -21.13
C ASP A 236 -7.24 3.07 -19.64
N LEU A 237 -6.07 3.46 -19.15
CA LEU A 237 -5.66 3.24 -17.76
C LEU A 237 -6.63 3.88 -16.76
N ALA A 238 -7.20 5.04 -17.07
CA ALA A 238 -8.13 5.73 -16.18
C ALA A 238 -9.42 4.92 -15.99
N ALA A 239 -9.94 4.31 -17.07
CA ALA A 239 -11.08 3.41 -17.00
C ALA A 239 -10.74 2.10 -16.25
N LEU A 240 -9.58 1.51 -16.52
CA LEU A 240 -9.14 0.27 -15.88
C LEU A 240 -8.90 0.44 -14.37
N VAL A 241 -8.25 1.52 -13.93
CA VAL A 241 -8.06 1.82 -12.51
C VAL A 241 -9.39 2.08 -11.81
N THR A 242 -10.36 2.69 -12.49
CA THR A 242 -11.72 2.85 -11.97
C THR A 242 -12.39 1.48 -11.78
N ARG A 243 -12.32 0.60 -12.80
CA ARG A 243 -12.83 -0.78 -12.70
C ARG A 243 -12.15 -1.57 -11.58
N ALA A 244 -10.82 -1.49 -11.44
CA ALA A 244 -10.09 -2.12 -10.33
C ALA A 244 -10.55 -1.59 -8.96
N SER A 245 -10.78 -0.28 -8.85
CA SER A 245 -11.27 0.34 -7.60
C SER A 245 -12.66 -0.16 -7.23
N ASP A 246 -13.57 -0.30 -8.19
CA ASP A 246 -14.91 -0.83 -7.97
C ASP A 246 -14.90 -2.31 -7.59
N LEU A 247 -13.98 -3.10 -8.18
CA LEU A 247 -13.76 -4.50 -7.82
C LEU A 247 -13.21 -4.66 -6.41
N LEU A 248 -12.28 -3.79 -5.99
CA LEU A 248 -11.77 -3.76 -4.62
C LEU A 248 -12.90 -3.46 -3.62
N VAL A 249 -13.79 -2.51 -3.91
CA VAL A 249 -14.97 -2.26 -3.04
C VAL A 249 -15.87 -3.50 -2.97
N ARG A 250 -16.13 -4.18 -4.08
CA ARG A 250 -16.91 -5.43 -4.09
C ARG A 250 -16.23 -6.56 -3.32
N TRP A 251 -14.90 -6.63 -3.36
CA TRP A 251 -14.12 -7.59 -2.58
C TRP A 251 -14.31 -7.33 -1.09
N ASP A 252 -14.17 -6.07 -0.69
CA ASP A 252 -14.32 -5.59 0.68
C ASP A 252 -15.72 -5.91 1.23
N ASP A 253 -16.76 -5.54 0.48
CA ASP A 253 -18.16 -5.77 0.82
C ASP A 253 -18.46 -7.23 1.18
N VAL A 254 -17.68 -8.19 0.66
CA VAL A 254 -17.83 -9.62 0.92
C VAL A 254 -16.87 -10.11 2.01
N ASN A 255 -15.60 -9.70 1.97
CA ASN A 255 -14.51 -10.30 2.77
C ASN A 255 -14.15 -9.53 4.04
N GLN A 256 -14.60 -8.28 4.21
CA GLN A 256 -14.39 -7.46 5.41
C GLN A 256 -14.54 -8.23 6.73
N PRO A 257 -15.64 -8.99 6.99
CA PRO A 257 -15.79 -9.73 8.24
C PRO A 257 -14.66 -10.73 8.51
N VAL A 258 -14.10 -11.34 7.47
CA VAL A 258 -12.99 -12.30 7.59
C VAL A 258 -11.68 -11.56 7.87
N GLN A 259 -11.45 -10.41 7.23
CA GLN A 259 -10.28 -9.57 7.47
C GLN A 259 -10.24 -9.04 8.91
N VAL A 260 -11.38 -8.52 9.40
CA VAL A 260 -11.53 -8.04 10.79
C VAL A 260 -11.27 -9.17 11.79
N TYR A 261 -11.84 -10.36 11.54
CA TYR A 261 -11.62 -11.51 12.39
C TYR A 261 -10.14 -11.92 12.44
N GLU A 262 -9.47 -12.09 11.29
CA GLU A 262 -8.06 -12.48 11.23
C GLU A 262 -7.14 -11.42 11.89
N GLN A 263 -7.42 -10.13 11.66
CA GLN A 263 -6.68 -9.04 12.31
C GLN A 263 -6.75 -9.15 13.84
N HIS A 264 -7.93 -9.43 14.39
CA HIS A 264 -8.09 -9.61 15.84
C HIS A 264 -7.33 -10.84 16.37
N GLN A 265 -7.11 -11.86 15.53
CA GLN A 265 -6.26 -13.01 15.88
C GLN A 265 -4.76 -12.72 15.72
N GLY A 266 -4.38 -11.51 15.29
CA GLY A 266 -2.99 -11.14 15.00
C GLY A 266 -2.47 -11.71 13.67
N HIS A 267 -3.36 -12.07 12.75
CA HIS A 267 -3.05 -12.57 11.42
C HIS A 267 -3.44 -11.57 10.33
N GLU A 268 -2.89 -11.76 9.14
CA GLU A 268 -3.27 -11.02 7.94
C GLU A 268 -4.01 -11.97 6.98
N GLU A 269 -5.16 -11.55 6.45
CA GLU A 269 -5.95 -12.37 5.54
C GLU A 269 -5.21 -12.60 4.20
N GLY A 270 -4.97 -13.88 3.90
CA GLY A 270 -4.02 -14.28 2.86
C GLY A 270 -4.49 -14.05 1.42
N ARG A 271 -5.79 -13.99 1.12
CA ARG A 271 -6.30 -13.70 -0.23
C ARG A 271 -6.24 -12.21 -0.53
N SER A 272 -6.65 -11.36 0.41
CA SER A 272 -6.57 -9.90 0.30
C SER A 272 -5.12 -9.45 0.13
N LYS A 273 -4.19 -10.06 0.87
CA LYS A 273 -2.75 -9.83 0.68
C LYS A 273 -2.28 -10.17 -0.73
N ARG A 274 -2.75 -11.27 -1.33
CA ARG A 274 -2.43 -11.65 -2.72
C ARG A 274 -2.99 -10.65 -3.74
N ILE A 275 -4.23 -10.17 -3.54
CA ILE A 275 -4.81 -9.12 -4.39
C ILE A 275 -3.98 -7.83 -4.31
N TYR A 276 -3.60 -7.42 -3.10
CA TYR A 276 -2.69 -6.30 -2.88
C TYR A 276 -1.36 -6.49 -3.61
N GLU A 277 -0.69 -7.63 -3.48
CA GLU A 277 0.60 -7.88 -4.11
C GLU A 277 0.53 -7.76 -5.64
N LYS A 278 -0.52 -8.33 -6.26
CA LYS A 278 -0.78 -8.24 -7.69
C LYS A 278 -0.99 -6.79 -8.15
N LEU A 279 -1.90 -6.06 -7.51
CA LEU A 279 -2.23 -4.68 -7.91
C LEU A 279 -1.11 -3.69 -7.58
N ARG A 280 -0.36 -3.91 -6.50
CA ARG A 280 0.84 -3.11 -6.21
C ARG A 280 1.92 -3.32 -7.26
N SER A 281 2.10 -4.55 -7.76
CA SER A 281 3.02 -4.79 -8.88
C SER A 281 2.65 -3.95 -10.11
N LEU A 282 1.35 -3.84 -10.41
CA LEU A 282 0.86 -2.95 -11.45
C LEU A 282 1.16 -1.47 -11.12
N CYS A 283 0.90 -1.00 -9.90
CA CYS A 283 1.26 0.36 -9.48
C CYS A 283 2.76 0.67 -9.70
N LEU A 284 3.64 -0.28 -9.37
CA LEU A 284 5.08 -0.12 -9.54
C LEU A 284 5.49 -0.08 -11.01
N ASP A 285 4.86 -0.87 -11.89
CA ASP A 285 5.09 -0.80 -13.33
C ASP A 285 4.65 0.54 -13.91
N LEU A 286 3.41 0.95 -13.60
CA LEU A 286 2.84 2.23 -14.04
C LEU A 286 3.73 3.41 -13.64
N ALA A 287 4.18 3.45 -12.38
CA ALA A 287 5.02 4.52 -11.89
C ALA A 287 6.44 4.48 -12.48
N ASN A 288 7.12 3.34 -12.40
CA ASN A 288 8.56 3.28 -12.69
C ASN A 288 8.87 3.15 -14.19
N ASN A 289 8.05 2.43 -14.95
CA ASN A 289 8.31 2.15 -16.35
C ASN A 289 7.54 3.09 -17.29
N ARG A 290 6.37 3.58 -16.86
CA ARG A 290 5.47 4.38 -17.71
C ARG A 290 5.29 5.83 -17.26
N SER A 291 5.76 6.20 -16.06
CA SER A 291 5.55 7.54 -15.48
C SER A 291 4.06 7.92 -15.35
N GLU A 292 3.19 6.93 -15.17
CA GLU A 292 1.75 7.08 -15.00
C GLU A 292 1.42 7.28 -13.51
N PHE A 293 1.96 8.33 -12.89
CA PHE A 293 1.92 8.53 -11.44
C PHE A 293 0.50 8.80 -10.91
N THR A 294 -0.33 9.50 -11.68
CA THR A 294 -1.72 9.77 -11.30
C THR A 294 -2.51 8.46 -11.15
N GLU A 295 -2.42 7.56 -12.13
CA GLU A 295 -3.17 6.30 -12.11
C GLU A 295 -2.60 5.31 -11.08
N ALA A 296 -1.28 5.22 -10.95
CA ALA A 296 -0.64 4.45 -9.89
C ALA A 296 -1.08 4.94 -8.49
N ARG A 297 -1.14 6.26 -8.27
CA ARG A 297 -1.60 6.83 -6.99
C ARG A 297 -3.05 6.48 -6.71
N ARG A 298 -3.95 6.65 -7.69
CA ARG A 298 -5.37 6.30 -7.54
C ARG A 298 -5.57 4.83 -7.15
N LEU A 299 -4.82 3.93 -7.77
CA LEU A 299 -4.88 2.51 -7.45
C LEU A 299 -4.31 2.21 -6.05
N SER A 300 -3.19 2.81 -5.65
CA SER A 300 -2.64 2.68 -4.29
C SER A 300 -3.58 3.25 -3.21
N GLU A 301 -4.28 4.34 -3.49
CA GLU A 301 -5.31 4.91 -2.59
C GLU A 301 -6.52 3.97 -2.46
N ALA A 302 -6.95 3.34 -3.56
CA ALA A 302 -8.01 2.35 -3.53
C ALA A 302 -7.61 1.12 -2.69
N LEU A 303 -6.39 0.60 -2.87
CA LEU A 303 -5.85 -0.48 -2.05
C LEU A 303 -5.81 -0.11 -0.57
N LEU A 304 -5.35 1.10 -0.22
CA LEU A 304 -5.25 1.54 1.17
C LEU A 304 -6.62 1.69 1.84
N ARG A 305 -7.63 2.11 1.08
CA ARG A 305 -9.02 2.19 1.57
C ARG A 305 -9.63 0.81 1.81
N THR A 306 -9.24 -0.17 1.00
CA THR A 306 -9.83 -1.52 1.00
C THR A 306 -9.15 -2.45 2.00
N PHE A 307 -7.88 -2.23 2.32
CA PHE A 307 -7.13 -3.13 3.20
C PHE A 307 -6.48 -2.44 4.42
N PRO A 308 -7.22 -1.63 5.20
CA PRO A 308 -6.68 -1.05 6.43
C PRO A 308 -6.32 -2.10 7.50
N GLU A 309 -6.96 -3.27 7.50
CA GLU A 309 -6.78 -4.37 8.45
C GLU A 309 -5.47 -5.14 8.21
N LEU A 310 -4.91 -5.07 7.00
CA LEU A 310 -3.59 -5.63 6.68
C LEU A 310 -2.50 -4.65 7.13
N GLU A 311 -2.18 -4.61 8.42
CA GLU A 311 -1.32 -3.57 9.02
C GLU A 311 0.02 -3.37 8.29
N SER A 312 0.70 -4.46 7.91
CA SER A 312 1.99 -4.35 7.21
C SER A 312 1.84 -3.79 5.80
N VAL A 313 0.70 -4.06 5.15
CA VAL A 313 0.35 -3.57 3.82
C VAL A 313 -0.05 -2.10 3.88
N ALA A 314 -0.88 -1.72 4.85
CA ALA A 314 -1.40 -0.36 5.02
C ALA A 314 -0.27 0.65 5.24
N GLU A 315 0.72 0.34 6.09
CA GLU A 315 1.88 1.23 6.31
C GLU A 315 2.70 1.45 5.04
N VAL A 316 2.86 0.39 4.25
CA VAL A 316 3.59 0.47 3.00
C VAL A 316 2.83 1.29 1.96
N LEU A 317 1.51 1.09 1.83
CA LEU A 317 0.65 1.86 0.93
C LEU A 317 0.61 3.35 1.28
N LYS A 318 0.64 3.73 2.57
CA LYS A 318 0.77 5.14 2.99
C LYS A 318 2.05 5.77 2.42
N GLY A 319 3.17 5.04 2.48
CA GLY A 319 4.44 5.46 1.89
C GLY A 319 4.37 5.59 0.37
N ASP A 320 3.78 4.59 -0.31
CA ASP A 320 3.60 4.59 -1.76
C ASP A 320 2.75 5.79 -2.23
N VAL A 321 1.61 6.04 -1.57
CA VAL A 321 0.72 7.18 -1.91
C VAL A 321 1.46 8.51 -1.77
N ALA A 322 2.21 8.72 -0.68
CA ALA A 322 2.98 9.94 -0.48
C ALA A 322 4.08 10.13 -1.53
N ALA A 323 4.79 9.04 -1.90
CA ALA A 323 5.81 9.07 -2.93
C ALA A 323 5.23 9.39 -4.32
N LEU A 324 4.12 8.74 -4.67
CA LEU A 324 3.43 8.94 -5.96
C LEU A 324 2.83 10.34 -6.07
N GLN A 325 2.30 10.90 -4.98
CA GLN A 325 1.85 12.28 -4.95
C GLN A 325 2.98 13.26 -5.28
N ASN A 326 4.16 13.09 -4.66
CA ASN A 326 5.32 13.94 -4.94
C ASN A 326 5.79 13.79 -6.39
N LEU A 327 5.82 12.57 -6.94
CA LEU A 327 6.20 12.33 -8.34
C LEU A 327 5.20 12.95 -9.33
N ASP A 328 3.89 12.83 -9.06
CA ASP A 328 2.83 13.45 -9.84
C ASP A 328 2.92 14.99 -9.82
N GLU A 329 3.16 15.58 -8.65
CA GLU A 329 3.40 17.02 -8.50
C GLU A 329 4.65 17.47 -9.26
N GLN A 330 5.76 16.73 -9.17
CA GLN A 330 7.00 17.02 -9.90
C GLN A 330 6.81 16.93 -11.43
N GLN A 331 6.08 15.93 -11.93
CA GLN A 331 5.79 15.78 -13.36
C GLN A 331 4.91 16.92 -13.87
N LYS A 332 3.87 17.31 -13.14
CA LYS A 332 3.00 18.44 -13.48
C LYS A 332 3.80 19.75 -13.55
N LEU A 333 4.67 19.99 -12.58
CA LEU A 333 5.59 21.13 -12.61
C LEU A 333 6.52 21.03 -13.82
N HIS A 334 7.14 19.88 -14.09
CA HIS A 334 8.02 19.73 -15.25
C HIS A 334 7.31 20.08 -16.57
N GLU A 335 6.09 19.58 -16.77
CA GLU A 335 5.31 19.87 -17.97
C GLU A 335 4.86 21.34 -18.06
N GLU A 336 4.51 21.98 -16.94
CA GLU A 336 4.19 23.40 -16.87
C GLU A 336 5.38 24.27 -17.34
N TYR A 337 6.59 23.93 -16.90
CA TYR A 337 7.82 24.68 -17.22
C TYR A 337 8.53 24.18 -18.47
N LYS A 338 8.07 23.09 -19.10
CA LYS A 338 8.70 22.47 -20.27
C LYS A 338 9.02 23.47 -21.38
N PRO A 339 8.15 24.42 -21.77
CA PRO A 339 8.49 25.39 -22.81
C PRO A 339 9.70 26.28 -22.44
N LEU A 340 9.82 26.65 -21.17
CA LEU A 340 10.95 27.45 -20.67
C LEU A 340 12.23 26.61 -20.58
N ILE A 341 12.13 25.37 -20.10
CA ILE A 341 13.24 24.42 -20.03
C ILE A 341 13.79 24.15 -21.43
N ASP A 342 12.94 23.78 -22.38
CA ASP A 342 13.32 23.50 -23.77
C ASP A 342 13.95 24.72 -24.44
N ALA A 343 13.41 25.92 -24.19
CA ALA A 343 13.99 27.16 -24.69
C ALA A 343 15.39 27.43 -24.12
N CYS A 344 15.59 27.13 -22.83
CA CYS A 344 16.89 27.30 -22.18
C CYS A 344 17.91 26.27 -22.70
N GLU A 345 17.54 25.00 -22.79
CA GLU A 345 18.40 23.94 -23.34
C GLU A 345 18.78 24.19 -24.81
N ALA A 346 17.82 24.62 -25.63
CA ALA A 346 18.11 25.06 -27.00
C ALA A 346 19.05 26.27 -27.06
N ALA A 347 18.94 27.18 -26.09
CA ALA A 347 19.80 28.36 -25.99
C ALA A 347 21.24 28.03 -25.56
N LYS A 348 21.47 26.94 -24.79
CA LYS A 348 22.82 26.47 -24.42
C LYS A 348 23.67 26.09 -25.63
N THR A 349 23.05 25.59 -26.70
CA THR A 349 23.77 25.08 -27.89
C THR A 349 23.80 26.06 -29.07
N LYS A 350 23.04 27.16 -29.01
CA LYS A 350 22.90 28.12 -30.12
C LYS A 350 23.66 29.42 -29.85
N LEU A 351 24.59 29.76 -30.74
CA LEU A 351 25.35 31.01 -30.70
C LEU A 351 25.03 31.89 -31.92
N PRO A 352 24.69 33.19 -31.74
CA PRO A 352 24.51 33.88 -30.46
C PRO A 352 23.25 33.38 -29.73
N THR A 353 23.30 33.34 -28.40
CA THR A 353 22.19 32.88 -27.55
C THR A 353 20.94 33.73 -27.82
N PRO A 354 19.77 33.11 -28.05
CA PRO A 354 18.53 33.82 -28.38
C PRO A 354 17.85 34.43 -27.13
N VAL A 355 18.50 35.40 -26.47
CA VAL A 355 18.05 36.01 -25.20
C VAL A 355 16.62 36.53 -25.26
N SER A 356 16.22 37.19 -26.35
CA SER A 356 14.86 37.73 -26.51
C SER A 356 13.79 36.65 -26.52
N THR A 357 14.10 35.49 -27.10
CA THR A 357 13.17 34.34 -27.17
C THR A 357 13.02 33.71 -25.80
N VAL A 358 14.13 33.45 -25.11
CA VAL A 358 14.11 32.88 -23.75
C VAL A 358 13.38 33.81 -22.77
N LEU A 359 13.67 35.11 -22.80
CA LEU A 359 12.99 36.09 -21.95
C LEU A 359 11.50 36.22 -22.26
N LYS A 360 11.11 36.11 -23.53
CA LYS A 360 9.68 36.10 -23.89
C LYS A 360 8.98 34.90 -23.25
N ILE A 361 9.54 33.70 -23.39
CA ILE A 361 8.97 32.47 -22.84
C ILE A 361 8.93 32.52 -21.30
N PHE A 362 10.00 33.03 -20.66
CA PHE A 362 10.01 33.28 -19.21
C PHE A 362 8.86 34.19 -18.78
N LYS A 363 8.69 35.34 -19.46
CA LYS A 363 7.61 36.29 -19.17
C LYS A 363 6.23 35.68 -19.35
N ASP A 364 6.04 34.92 -20.43
CA ASP A 364 4.78 34.22 -20.71
C ASP A 364 4.48 33.16 -19.64
N THR A 365 5.51 32.44 -19.17
CA THR A 365 5.39 31.40 -18.11
C THR A 365 4.96 32.03 -16.79
N VAL A 366 5.66 33.07 -16.36
CA VAL A 366 5.36 33.76 -15.09
C VAL A 366 4.02 34.50 -15.14
N SER A 367 3.68 35.12 -16.28
CA SER A 367 2.40 35.85 -16.43
C SER A 367 1.16 34.93 -16.39
N LYS A 368 1.33 33.62 -16.63
CA LYS A 368 0.25 32.62 -16.52
C LYS A 368 0.01 32.13 -15.09
N GLY A 369 0.74 32.65 -14.11
CA GLY A 369 0.62 32.24 -12.70
C GLY A 369 1.62 31.17 -12.28
N GLY A 370 2.66 30.90 -13.08
CA GLY A 370 3.73 29.98 -12.68
C GLY A 370 4.46 30.45 -11.43
N ASN A 371 4.90 29.50 -10.61
CA ASN A 371 5.77 29.72 -9.45
C ASN A 371 7.10 30.43 -9.85
N ASP A 372 7.19 31.72 -9.52
CA ASP A 372 8.32 32.59 -9.83
C ASP A 372 9.69 32.00 -9.45
N PRO A 373 9.92 31.50 -8.21
CA PRO A 373 11.15 30.82 -7.84
C PRO A 373 11.66 29.77 -8.84
N ILE A 374 10.78 28.92 -9.36
CA ILE A 374 11.14 27.85 -10.29
C ILE A 374 11.58 28.46 -11.62
N ALA A 375 10.79 29.40 -12.16
CA ALA A 375 11.12 30.09 -13.40
C ALA A 375 12.47 30.82 -13.34
N PHE A 376 12.74 31.52 -12.23
CA PHE A 376 14.01 32.22 -12.02
C PHE A 376 15.20 31.27 -11.89
N ASN A 377 15.05 30.13 -11.21
CA ASN A 377 16.13 29.15 -11.08
C ASN A 377 16.47 28.48 -12.42
N ILE A 378 15.47 28.17 -13.26
CA ILE A 378 15.70 27.67 -14.64
C ILE A 378 16.51 28.71 -15.45
N LEU A 379 16.13 29.98 -15.36
CA LEU A 379 16.82 31.05 -16.08
C LEU A 379 18.24 31.31 -15.55
N ARG A 380 18.42 31.23 -14.23
CA ARG A 380 19.71 31.36 -13.55
C ARG A 380 20.69 30.28 -13.99
N ASP A 381 20.25 29.03 -14.15
CA ASP A 381 21.09 27.94 -14.66
C ASP A 381 21.64 28.25 -16.06
N LEU A 382 20.78 28.73 -16.97
CA LEU A 382 21.22 29.16 -18.29
C LEU A 382 22.21 30.34 -18.22
N ALA A 383 21.95 31.35 -17.38
CA ALA A 383 22.85 32.48 -17.22
C ALA A 383 24.24 32.06 -16.72
N LEU A 384 24.29 31.15 -15.76
CA LEU A 384 25.54 30.58 -15.23
C LEU A 384 26.30 29.80 -16.31
N HIS A 385 25.60 28.97 -17.10
CA HIS A 385 26.19 28.27 -18.24
C HIS A 385 26.80 29.24 -19.27
N ILE A 386 26.05 30.26 -19.67
CA ILE A 386 26.52 31.27 -20.64
C ILE A 386 27.76 32.01 -20.11
N ASN A 387 27.75 32.37 -18.83
CA ASN A 387 28.89 33.07 -18.21
C ASN A 387 30.13 32.17 -18.12
N ASN A 388 29.96 30.95 -17.62
CA ASN A 388 31.09 30.09 -17.25
C ASN A 388 31.61 29.28 -18.43
N ASP A 389 30.72 28.69 -19.22
CA ASP A 389 31.07 27.74 -20.27
C ASP A 389 31.20 28.42 -21.64
N CYS A 390 30.37 29.44 -21.91
CA CYS A 390 30.49 30.24 -23.14
C CYS A 390 31.42 31.46 -22.99
N ASN A 391 31.86 31.78 -21.76
CA ASN A 391 32.65 32.98 -21.45
C ASN A 391 31.99 34.28 -21.97
N ASP A 392 30.66 34.37 -21.89
CA ASP A 392 29.86 35.50 -22.35
C ASP A 392 29.08 36.17 -21.20
N PRO A 393 29.77 36.91 -20.31
CA PRO A 393 29.13 37.60 -19.19
C PRO A 393 28.11 38.66 -19.64
N GLN A 394 28.24 39.20 -20.85
CA GLN A 394 27.31 40.20 -21.38
C GLN A 394 25.93 39.60 -21.62
N THR A 395 25.89 38.45 -22.30
CA THR A 395 24.64 37.75 -22.62
C THR A 395 24.00 37.19 -21.36
N ALA A 396 24.78 36.63 -20.44
CA ALA A 396 24.31 36.19 -19.13
C ALA A 396 23.70 37.35 -18.32
N PHE A 397 24.36 38.53 -18.29
CA PHE A 397 23.83 39.72 -17.64
C PHE A 397 22.49 40.16 -18.25
N LYS A 398 22.39 40.25 -19.58
CA LYS A 398 21.14 40.65 -20.26
C LYS A 398 19.98 39.72 -19.94
N LEU A 399 20.26 38.43 -19.78
CA LEU A 399 19.27 37.42 -19.43
C LEU A 399 18.76 37.63 -18.00
N LEU A 400 19.64 37.70 -17.00
CA LEU A 400 19.21 37.90 -15.60
C LEU A 400 18.61 39.28 -15.36
N ASP A 401 19.18 40.34 -15.93
CA ASP A 401 18.62 41.70 -15.81
C ASP A 401 17.24 41.81 -16.46
N GLY A 402 17.05 41.20 -17.64
CA GLY A 402 15.76 41.18 -18.33
C GLY A 402 14.64 40.47 -17.55
N ALA A 403 14.98 39.46 -16.75
CA ALA A 403 14.04 38.79 -15.87
C ALA A 403 13.78 39.58 -14.57
N LEU A 404 14.83 40.10 -13.92
CA LEU A 404 14.70 40.89 -12.69
C LEU A 404 13.98 42.23 -12.89
N THR A 405 14.06 42.80 -14.09
CA THR A 405 13.38 44.06 -14.42
C THR A 405 11.94 43.86 -14.89
N PHE A 406 11.50 42.61 -15.10
CA PHE A 406 10.13 42.32 -15.49
C PHE A 406 9.18 42.44 -14.30
N ALA A 407 8.32 43.48 -14.31
CA ALA A 407 7.38 43.77 -13.23
C ALA A 407 6.33 42.67 -12.97
N GLY A 408 6.12 41.78 -13.94
CA GLY A 408 5.17 40.67 -13.82
C GLY A 408 5.68 39.49 -12.97
N ALA A 409 6.97 39.48 -12.60
CA ALA A 409 7.56 38.43 -11.77
C ALA A 409 8.00 38.99 -10.40
N ARG A 410 7.73 38.25 -9.33
CA ARG A 410 8.00 38.61 -7.94
C ARG A 410 8.68 37.45 -7.19
N PRO A 411 9.99 37.24 -7.39
CA PRO A 411 10.71 36.22 -6.64
C PRO A 411 10.74 36.58 -5.13
N PRO A 412 10.77 35.58 -4.23
CA PRO A 412 10.96 35.78 -2.80
C PRO A 412 12.19 36.64 -2.52
N GLN A 413 12.15 37.41 -1.42
CA GLN A 413 13.18 38.41 -1.10
C GLN A 413 14.61 37.83 -1.09
N GLU A 414 14.80 36.64 -0.51
CA GLU A 414 16.10 35.96 -0.48
C GLU A 414 16.60 35.61 -1.88
N LEU A 415 15.76 35.00 -2.71
CA LEU A 415 16.12 34.67 -4.09
C LEU A 415 16.40 35.94 -4.91
N LYS A 416 15.59 36.99 -4.74
CA LYS A 416 15.80 38.28 -5.40
C LYS A 416 17.16 38.88 -5.06
N LYS A 417 17.53 38.87 -3.78
CA LYS A 417 18.83 39.39 -3.32
C LYS A 417 19.99 38.62 -3.97
N THR A 418 19.94 37.29 -3.95
CA THR A 418 20.96 36.44 -4.60
C THR A 418 21.08 36.75 -6.09
N LEU A 419 19.96 36.84 -6.81
CA LEU A 419 19.96 37.13 -8.25
C LEU A 419 20.48 38.56 -8.54
N GLU A 420 20.20 39.54 -7.67
CA GLU A 420 20.72 40.90 -7.81
C GLU A 420 22.24 40.96 -7.60
N GLU A 421 22.78 40.18 -6.67
CA GLU A 421 24.22 40.01 -6.43
C GLU A 421 24.89 39.35 -7.64
N GLU A 422 24.36 38.23 -8.12
CA GLU A 422 24.84 37.53 -9.32
C GLU A 422 24.79 38.44 -10.56
N ARG A 423 23.70 39.19 -10.75
CA ARG A 423 23.59 40.19 -11.82
C ARG A 423 24.69 41.24 -11.74
N ALA A 424 25.02 41.73 -10.54
CA ALA A 424 26.08 42.72 -10.36
C ALA A 424 27.45 42.14 -10.76
N VAL A 425 27.74 40.90 -10.38
CA VAL A 425 28.96 40.18 -10.77
C VAL A 425 29.06 40.00 -12.29
N LEU A 426 27.99 39.55 -12.94
CA LEU A 426 27.97 39.40 -14.41
C LEU A 426 28.19 40.74 -15.12
N HIS A 427 27.54 41.81 -14.64
CA HIS A 427 27.73 43.16 -15.17
C HIS A 427 29.17 43.63 -15.04
N ARG A 428 29.78 43.39 -13.86
CA ARG A 428 31.19 43.69 -13.59
C ARG A 428 32.10 42.96 -14.56
N ASN A 429 31.98 41.65 -14.68
CA ASN A 429 32.82 40.82 -15.53
C ASN A 429 32.74 41.25 -17.00
N TRP A 430 31.55 41.60 -17.49
CA TRP A 430 31.37 42.17 -18.82
C TRP A 430 32.06 43.53 -18.98
N LYS A 431 31.79 44.48 -18.09
CA LYS A 431 32.25 45.86 -18.24
C LYS A 431 33.73 46.06 -17.90
N MET A 432 34.35 45.19 -17.11
CA MET A 432 35.79 45.22 -16.85
C MET A 432 36.59 44.90 -18.13
N ASN A 433 36.15 43.93 -18.92
CA ASN A 433 36.73 43.66 -20.24
C ASN A 433 36.55 44.87 -21.19
N GLU A 434 35.40 45.55 -21.13
CA GLU A 434 35.18 46.79 -21.89
C GLU A 434 36.11 47.93 -21.42
N LEU A 435 36.33 48.06 -20.11
CA LEU A 435 37.21 49.05 -19.51
C LEU A 435 38.66 48.86 -19.94
N GLU A 436 39.12 47.61 -20.01
CA GLU A 436 40.43 47.23 -20.55
C GLU A 436 40.57 47.59 -22.03
N LYS A 437 39.57 47.25 -22.86
CA LYS A 437 39.54 47.61 -24.29
C LYS A 437 39.55 49.12 -24.52
N ASN A 438 38.91 49.89 -23.64
CA ASN A 438 38.86 51.35 -23.71
C ASN A 438 40.12 52.02 -23.14
N SER A 439 41.12 51.26 -22.69
CA SER A 439 42.37 51.78 -22.11
C SER A 439 43.02 52.81 -23.03
N GLY A 440 43.27 54.01 -22.49
CA GLY A 440 43.83 55.14 -23.22
C GLY A 440 42.82 56.16 -23.74
N ASN A 441 41.52 55.81 -23.80
CA ASN A 441 40.45 56.76 -24.11
C ASN A 441 39.71 57.19 -22.84
N LEU A 442 40.15 58.29 -22.22
CA LEU A 442 39.61 58.76 -20.93
C LEU A 442 38.10 59.00 -20.92
N THR A 443 37.53 59.44 -22.05
CA THR A 443 36.09 59.66 -22.16
C THR A 443 35.34 58.32 -22.13
N ALA A 444 35.78 57.36 -22.95
CA ALA A 444 35.17 56.03 -23.00
C ALA A 444 35.35 55.27 -21.68
N MET A 445 36.54 55.33 -21.06
CA MET A 445 36.79 54.73 -19.76
C MET A 445 35.92 55.34 -18.65
N SER A 446 35.79 56.66 -18.63
CA SER A 446 34.92 57.34 -17.66
C SER A 446 33.46 56.90 -17.83
N GLN A 447 33.00 56.71 -19.06
CA GLN A 447 31.65 56.20 -19.36
C GLN A 447 31.49 54.74 -18.91
N THR A 448 32.47 53.88 -19.17
CA THR A 448 32.44 52.47 -18.72
C THR A 448 32.44 52.36 -17.18
N VAL A 449 33.20 53.19 -16.46
CA VAL A 449 33.16 53.23 -14.99
C VAL A 449 31.82 53.75 -14.47
N GLU A 450 31.24 54.75 -15.12
CA GLU A 450 29.90 55.24 -14.80
C GLU A 450 28.82 54.15 -14.99
N ASP A 451 28.96 53.33 -16.04
CA ASP A 451 28.12 52.15 -16.24
C ASP A 451 28.33 51.10 -15.13
N LEU A 452 29.58 50.76 -14.79
CA LEU A 452 29.90 49.81 -13.70
C LEU A 452 29.26 50.22 -12.37
N LEU A 453 29.20 51.52 -12.08
CA LEU A 453 28.60 52.06 -10.86
C LEU A 453 27.08 51.84 -10.74
N LYS A 454 26.37 51.45 -11.81
CA LYS A 454 24.90 51.22 -11.77
C LYS A 454 24.52 50.06 -10.86
N TYR A 455 25.30 48.97 -10.92
CA TYR A 455 25.02 47.73 -10.19
C TYR A 455 26.02 47.44 -9.07
N ALA A 456 27.15 48.17 -9.02
CA ALA A 456 28.15 48.06 -7.96
C ALA A 456 27.57 48.23 -6.55
N ARG A 457 28.05 47.42 -5.61
CA ARG A 457 27.70 47.43 -4.19
C ARG A 457 28.94 47.52 -3.30
N GLY A 458 28.75 47.81 -2.01
CA GLY A 458 29.81 47.72 -1.00
C GLY A 458 31.12 48.44 -1.35
N SER A 459 32.24 47.77 -1.07
CA SER A 459 33.61 48.23 -1.33
C SER A 459 33.89 48.48 -2.82
N GLU A 460 33.38 47.63 -3.69
CA GLU A 460 33.51 47.77 -5.15
C GLU A 460 32.98 49.13 -5.64
N ARG A 461 31.82 49.56 -5.14
CA ARG A 461 31.26 50.87 -5.49
C ARG A 461 32.19 52.01 -5.08
N ALA A 462 32.79 51.93 -3.90
CA ALA A 462 33.71 52.96 -3.40
C ALA A 462 34.97 53.07 -4.28
N GLU A 463 35.52 51.94 -4.71
CA GLU A 463 36.70 51.92 -5.57
C GLU A 463 36.42 52.44 -6.97
N LEU A 464 35.29 52.05 -7.56
CA LEU A 464 34.86 52.56 -8.86
C LEU A 464 34.58 54.08 -8.81
N GLN A 465 34.05 54.61 -7.71
CA GLN A 465 33.88 56.06 -7.50
C GLN A 465 35.23 56.78 -7.43
N GLN A 466 36.21 56.21 -6.73
CA GLN A 466 37.57 56.75 -6.69
C GLN A 466 38.21 56.75 -8.08
N LEU A 467 38.04 55.66 -8.85
CA LEU A 467 38.52 55.57 -10.22
C LEU A 467 37.85 56.61 -11.12
N LYS A 468 36.53 56.79 -11.03
CA LYS A 468 35.77 57.81 -11.78
C LYS A 468 36.31 59.21 -11.50
N THR A 469 36.49 59.55 -10.22
CA THR A 469 37.03 60.86 -9.80
C THR A 469 38.43 61.11 -10.36
N LYS A 470 39.28 60.08 -10.41
CA LYS A 470 40.63 60.16 -11.00
C LYS A 470 40.57 60.36 -12.53
N LEU A 471 39.65 59.68 -13.22
CA LEU A 471 39.45 59.82 -14.66
C LEU A 471 38.93 61.22 -15.02
N ASP A 472 37.94 61.74 -14.29
CA ASP A 472 37.35 63.06 -14.52
C ASP A 472 38.34 64.20 -14.26
N ARG A 473 39.11 64.12 -13.16
CA ARG A 473 40.15 65.11 -12.84
C ARG A 473 41.22 65.19 -13.94
N LYS A 474 41.54 64.07 -14.60
CA LYS A 474 42.50 64.02 -15.73
C LYS A 474 41.91 64.55 -17.03
N ARG A 475 40.60 64.43 -17.24
CA ARG A 475 39.90 65.03 -18.40
C ARG A 475 40.00 66.57 -18.40
N LEU A 476 40.16 67.17 -17.22
CA LEU A 476 40.26 68.61 -16.99
C LEU A 476 41.72 69.16 -16.96
N GLY A 477 42.76 68.32 -17.01
CA GLY A 477 44.16 68.77 -16.82
C GLY A 477 45.21 68.09 -17.72
N LYS A 478 46.09 68.89 -18.36
CA LYS A 478 47.23 68.39 -19.16
C LYS A 478 48.43 68.04 -18.28
N LYS A 479 48.93 66.81 -18.44
CA LYS A 479 50.20 66.20 -17.96
C LYS A 479 50.11 65.36 -16.67
N VAL A 480 50.03 64.03 -16.83
CA VAL A 480 50.86 62.96 -16.21
C VAL A 480 50.48 61.66 -16.94
N LYS A 481 51.38 61.00 -17.69
CA LYS A 481 51.03 59.83 -18.52
C LYS A 481 50.95 58.50 -17.74
N TRP A 482 51.63 58.35 -16.59
CA TRP A 482 51.79 57.03 -15.93
C TRP A 482 50.79 56.70 -14.82
N GLY A 483 50.34 57.67 -14.01
CA GLY A 483 49.51 57.39 -12.84
C GLY A 483 48.10 56.82 -13.14
N ILE A 484 47.59 56.99 -14.36
CA ILE A 484 46.29 56.40 -14.77
C ILE A 484 46.43 54.89 -14.98
N TYR A 485 47.46 54.46 -15.70
CA TYR A 485 47.73 53.04 -15.92
C TYR A 485 47.95 52.30 -14.60
N ALA A 486 48.64 52.92 -13.64
CA ALA A 486 48.80 52.36 -12.30
C ALA A 486 47.47 52.25 -11.54
N SER A 487 46.60 53.27 -11.59
CA SER A 487 45.28 53.21 -10.94
C SER A 487 44.30 52.25 -11.62
N ILE A 488 44.35 52.12 -12.95
CA ILE A 488 43.54 51.16 -13.70
C ILE A 488 44.04 49.75 -13.41
N ALA A 489 45.35 49.50 -13.50
CA ALA A 489 45.94 48.22 -13.17
C ALA A 489 45.74 47.84 -11.70
N ALA A 490 45.70 48.81 -10.78
CA ALA A 490 45.37 48.57 -9.37
C ALA A 490 43.89 48.18 -9.19
N VAL A 491 42.96 48.79 -9.93
CA VAL A 491 41.54 48.44 -9.85
C VAL A 491 41.27 47.11 -10.55
N ILE A 492 41.79 46.90 -11.76
CA ILE A 492 41.75 45.60 -12.46
C ILE A 492 42.41 44.52 -11.59
N GLY A 493 43.57 44.81 -11.02
CA GLY A 493 44.28 43.91 -10.12
C GLY A 493 43.51 43.62 -8.83
N PHE A 494 42.88 44.62 -8.21
CA PHE A 494 41.98 44.42 -7.07
C PHE A 494 40.85 43.46 -7.42
N PHE A 495 40.21 43.62 -8.58
CA PHE A 495 39.12 42.75 -9.00
C PHE A 495 39.57 41.35 -9.38
N VAL A 496 40.71 41.19 -10.04
CA VAL A 496 41.29 39.86 -10.34
C VAL A 496 41.68 39.12 -9.05
N ILE A 497 42.23 39.83 -8.06
CA ILE A 497 42.57 39.24 -6.75
C ILE A 497 41.31 38.95 -5.92
N ALA A 498 40.33 39.84 -5.93
CA ALA A 498 39.05 39.63 -5.26
C ALA A 498 38.29 38.45 -5.87
N ASP A 499 38.31 38.27 -7.20
CA ASP A 499 37.67 37.15 -7.89
C ASP A 499 38.34 35.80 -7.56
N GLU A 500 39.66 35.77 -7.36
CA GLU A 500 40.39 34.57 -6.90
C GLU A 500 40.11 34.25 -5.42
N MET A 501 39.79 35.26 -4.60
CA MET A 501 39.45 35.10 -3.18
C MET A 501 37.95 34.79 -2.94
N ASP A 502 37.06 35.24 -3.82
CA ASP A 502 35.60 35.00 -3.77
C ASP A 502 35.16 33.79 -4.60
N ARG A 503 36.08 33.05 -5.25
CA ARG A 503 35.75 31.79 -5.94
C ARG A 503 35.02 30.85 -4.97
N PRO A 504 33.72 30.58 -5.17
CA PRO A 504 33.02 29.64 -4.33
C PRO A 504 33.59 28.24 -4.62
N SER A 505 34.00 27.51 -3.59
CA SER A 505 34.32 26.09 -3.67
C SER A 505 33.10 25.20 -3.99
N ASN A 506 31.95 25.81 -4.29
CA ASN A 506 30.70 25.12 -4.59
C ASN A 506 30.53 24.98 -6.10
N ARG A 507 31.02 23.84 -6.61
CA ARG A 507 30.56 23.28 -7.87
C ARG A 507 29.03 23.12 -7.76
N SER A 508 28.27 23.85 -8.59
CA SER A 508 26.85 23.59 -8.78
C SER A 508 26.68 22.17 -9.30
N THR A 509 26.29 21.24 -8.45
CA THR A 509 25.72 19.95 -8.86
C THR A 509 24.23 20.14 -9.10
N TYR A 510 23.90 20.82 -10.19
CA TYR A 510 22.66 20.57 -10.90
C TYR A 510 23.05 19.98 -12.26
N GLN A 511 22.74 18.69 -12.44
CA GLN A 511 23.02 17.93 -13.64
C GLN A 511 21.67 17.67 -14.31
N PRO A 512 21.40 18.21 -15.51
CA PRO A 512 20.23 17.79 -16.26
C PRO A 512 20.44 16.34 -16.68
N SER A 513 19.51 15.48 -16.29
CA SER A 513 19.48 14.08 -16.74
C SER A 513 19.11 14.03 -18.23
N ALA A 514 20.13 13.97 -19.09
CA ALA A 514 19.99 13.49 -20.47
C ALA A 514 21.02 12.36 -20.71
N PRO A 515 20.62 11.24 -21.34
CA PRO A 515 21.41 10.02 -21.37
C PRO A 515 22.59 10.15 -22.32
N ARG A 516 23.81 10.25 -21.77
CA ARG A 516 25.04 10.07 -22.55
C ARG A 516 25.38 8.57 -22.62
N VAL A 517 25.12 7.98 -23.77
CA VAL A 517 25.75 6.71 -24.20
C VAL A 517 27.24 6.99 -24.34
N ALA A 518 28.04 6.46 -23.42
CA ALA A 518 29.50 6.41 -23.56
C ALA A 518 29.87 5.06 -24.16
N THR A 519 30.33 5.06 -25.41
CA THR A 519 31.02 3.92 -26.02
C THR A 519 32.43 3.84 -25.42
N PRO A 520 32.86 2.74 -24.76
CA PRO A 520 34.25 2.54 -24.41
C PRO A 520 34.98 1.73 -25.50
N THR A 521 36.09 2.28 -25.99
CA THR A 521 37.08 1.56 -26.79
C THR A 521 37.84 0.57 -25.87
N PRO A 522 38.23 -0.63 -26.35
CA PRO A 522 38.55 -1.77 -25.49
C PRO A 522 40.02 -1.82 -25.07
N THR A 523 40.28 -2.22 -23.83
CA THR A 523 41.61 -2.62 -23.34
C THR A 523 41.41 -3.73 -22.29
N PRO A 524 42.27 -4.77 -22.25
CA PRO A 524 41.85 -6.16 -22.07
C PRO A 524 41.41 -6.53 -20.66
N ALA A 525 40.49 -7.49 -20.61
CA ALA A 525 39.96 -8.10 -19.40
C ALA A 525 41.05 -8.66 -18.47
N PRO A 526 40.83 -8.48 -17.16
CA PRO A 526 41.02 -9.55 -16.18
C PRO A 526 39.67 -10.13 -15.79
N ALA A 527 39.67 -11.45 -15.63
CA ALA A 527 38.52 -12.29 -15.35
C ALA A 527 37.83 -12.00 -13.99
N THR A 528 36.53 -12.32 -13.95
CA THR A 528 35.71 -12.70 -12.78
C THR A 528 35.51 -11.68 -11.63
N SER A 529 34.34 -11.02 -11.62
CA SER A 529 33.73 -10.50 -10.37
C SER A 529 32.20 -10.56 -10.34
N ALA A 530 31.56 -11.30 -11.24
CA ALA A 530 30.09 -11.35 -11.36
C ALA A 530 29.34 -12.11 -10.24
N ALA A 531 29.97 -12.43 -9.10
CA ALA A 531 29.40 -13.32 -8.07
C ALA A 531 29.28 -12.73 -6.65
N VAL A 532 29.64 -11.46 -6.42
CA VAL A 532 29.72 -10.89 -5.06
C VAL A 532 28.56 -9.95 -4.77
N GLU A 533 27.77 -10.24 -3.74
CA GLU A 533 26.81 -9.29 -3.14
C GLU A 533 27.58 -8.13 -2.50
N THR A 534 27.19 -6.89 -2.78
CA THR A 534 27.78 -5.71 -2.13
C THR A 534 26.73 -5.02 -1.31
N ILE A 535 26.97 -4.83 -0.01
CA ILE A 535 26.01 -4.15 0.89
C ILE A 535 25.81 -2.70 0.39
N PRO A 536 24.56 -2.27 0.10
CA PRO A 536 24.27 -0.90 -0.29
C PRO A 536 24.54 0.08 0.85
N PRO A 537 24.91 1.35 0.55
CA PRO A 537 24.93 2.40 1.57
C PRO A 537 23.53 2.63 2.16
N VAL A 538 23.47 3.12 3.41
CA VAL A 538 22.21 3.53 4.06
C VAL A 538 21.69 4.80 3.40
N GLY A 539 20.39 4.85 3.09
CA GLY A 539 19.70 5.98 2.48
C GLY A 539 18.58 5.54 1.53
N GLN A 540 17.69 6.47 1.19
CA GLN A 540 16.56 6.25 0.29
C GLN A 540 16.77 6.94 -1.07
N GLY A 541 16.21 6.40 -2.14
CA GLY A 541 16.24 6.99 -3.48
C GLY A 541 17.61 6.95 -4.17
N LEU A 542 18.55 6.16 -3.64
CA LEU A 542 19.89 5.99 -4.20
C LEU A 542 19.85 5.16 -5.49
N THR A 543 20.68 5.51 -6.46
CA THR A 543 20.87 4.65 -7.65
C THR A 543 21.85 3.54 -7.33
N LEU A 544 21.35 2.32 -7.16
CA LEU A 544 22.15 1.15 -6.82
C LEU A 544 22.77 0.52 -8.07
N ASN A 545 23.98 -0.02 -7.93
CA ASN A 545 24.60 -0.82 -8.98
C ASN A 545 24.12 -2.29 -8.91
N ARG A 546 24.44 -3.08 -9.93
CA ARG A 546 23.96 -4.48 -10.02
C ARG A 546 24.33 -5.36 -8.82
N SER A 547 25.51 -5.22 -8.22
CA SER A 547 25.89 -6.04 -7.06
C SER A 547 25.19 -5.62 -5.77
N GLN A 548 24.78 -4.35 -5.66
CA GLN A 548 23.95 -3.82 -4.57
C GLN A 548 22.48 -4.20 -4.72
N ILE A 549 21.95 -4.16 -5.94
CA ILE A 549 20.59 -4.65 -6.24
C ILE A 549 20.49 -6.15 -5.93
N ARG A 550 21.51 -6.92 -6.32
CA ARG A 550 21.62 -8.35 -5.98
C ARG A 550 21.54 -8.60 -4.48
N TYR A 551 22.23 -7.79 -3.66
CA TYR A 551 22.10 -7.87 -2.20
C TYR A 551 20.65 -7.63 -1.74
N CYS A 552 19.99 -6.58 -2.22
CA CYS A 552 18.61 -6.28 -1.80
C CYS A 552 17.64 -7.41 -2.16
N VAL A 553 17.74 -8.00 -3.35
CA VAL A 553 16.90 -9.12 -3.76
C VAL A 553 17.20 -10.38 -2.94
N PHE A 554 18.47 -10.74 -2.78
CA PHE A 554 18.89 -11.97 -2.10
C PHE A 554 18.60 -11.89 -0.60
N GLN A 555 18.91 -10.76 0.03
CA GLN A 555 18.63 -10.53 1.43
C GLN A 555 17.13 -10.46 1.71
N GLY A 556 16.32 -9.89 0.80
CA GLY A 556 14.85 -9.94 0.90
C GLY A 556 14.32 -11.37 0.97
N GLN A 557 14.75 -12.25 0.05
CA GLN A 557 14.36 -13.67 0.09
C GLN A 557 14.85 -14.40 1.34
N ARG A 558 16.07 -14.11 1.82
CA ARG A 558 16.56 -14.67 3.09
C ARG A 558 15.66 -14.24 4.25
N LEU A 559 15.26 -12.96 4.31
CA LEU A 559 14.39 -12.43 5.36
C LEU A 559 12.99 -13.06 5.34
N ASP A 560 12.40 -13.28 4.16
CA ASP A 560 11.12 -13.97 4.02
C ASP A 560 11.17 -15.39 4.59
N ILE A 561 12.27 -16.10 4.36
CA ILE A 561 12.47 -17.46 4.89
C ILE A 561 12.74 -17.40 6.39
N ILE A 562 13.62 -16.51 6.85
CA ILE A 562 13.95 -16.32 8.27
C ILE A 562 12.68 -16.04 9.07
N ARG A 563 11.75 -15.21 8.58
CA ARG A 563 10.48 -14.91 9.23
C ARG A 563 9.66 -16.16 9.59
N THR A 564 9.73 -17.20 8.76
CA THR A 564 9.00 -18.46 9.02
C THR A 564 9.71 -19.41 9.99
N LEU A 565 10.96 -19.11 10.35
CA LEU A 565 11.82 -19.94 11.20
C LEU A 565 12.01 -19.34 12.61
N THR A 566 11.66 -18.08 12.83
CA THR A 566 11.74 -17.40 14.13
C THR A 566 10.57 -17.77 15.03
N THR A 567 10.86 -18.24 16.25
CA THR A 567 9.82 -18.74 17.18
C THR A 567 9.96 -18.20 18.62
N THR A 568 11.05 -17.49 18.94
CA THR A 568 11.33 -16.96 20.28
C THR A 568 11.58 -15.46 20.25
N ASP A 569 11.33 -14.75 21.36
CA ASP A 569 11.47 -13.29 21.45
C ASP A 569 12.89 -12.80 21.07
N ASN A 570 13.95 -13.48 21.53
CA ASN A 570 15.33 -13.16 21.14
C ASN A 570 15.55 -13.30 19.62
N GLN A 571 14.94 -14.30 18.98
CA GLN A 571 15.02 -14.45 17.52
C GLN A 571 14.23 -13.36 16.80
N ILE A 572 13.07 -12.96 17.35
CA ILE A 572 12.24 -11.88 16.83
C ILE A 572 12.98 -10.54 16.89
N ASP A 573 13.65 -10.23 18.00
CA ASP A 573 14.45 -9.00 18.15
C ASP A 573 15.60 -8.93 17.14
N ARG A 574 16.30 -10.05 16.92
CA ARG A 574 17.37 -10.11 15.90
C ARG A 574 16.83 -10.02 14.48
N PHE A 575 15.68 -10.62 14.22
CA PHE A 575 14.98 -10.47 12.95
C PHE A 575 14.58 -9.01 12.69
N ASN A 576 13.99 -8.34 13.67
CA ASN A 576 13.61 -6.94 13.60
C ASN A 576 14.82 -6.03 13.34
N ALA A 577 15.97 -6.31 13.95
CA ALA A 577 17.21 -5.58 13.67
C ALA A 577 17.68 -5.75 12.21
N LEU A 578 17.56 -6.96 11.65
CA LEU A 578 17.87 -7.20 10.24
C LEU A 578 16.88 -6.51 9.29
N ILE A 579 15.58 -6.52 9.62
CA ILE A 579 14.55 -5.80 8.87
C ILE A 579 14.83 -4.29 8.90
N GLY A 580 15.23 -3.76 10.05
CA GLY A 580 15.63 -2.35 10.20
C GLY A 580 16.82 -1.98 9.30
N ASP A 581 17.91 -2.76 9.33
CA ASP A 581 19.07 -2.53 8.46
C ASP A 581 18.71 -2.68 6.98
N PHE A 582 17.92 -3.69 6.62
CA PHE A 582 17.43 -3.91 5.26
C PHE A 582 16.60 -2.72 4.77
N ASN A 583 15.61 -2.27 5.55
CA ASN A 583 14.75 -1.14 5.19
C ASN A 583 15.55 0.15 5.07
N SER A 584 16.60 0.34 5.87
CA SER A 584 17.46 1.53 5.79
C SER A 584 18.26 1.64 4.47
N ARG A 585 18.35 0.54 3.70
CA ARG A 585 19.17 0.43 2.47
C ARG A 585 18.36 0.08 1.21
N CYS A 586 17.35 -0.76 1.36
CA CYS A 586 16.65 -1.43 0.27
C CYS A 586 15.15 -1.09 0.19
N SER A 587 14.64 -0.21 1.06
CA SER A 587 13.22 0.21 1.03
C SER A 587 12.83 1.01 -0.22
N SER A 588 13.78 1.77 -0.79
CA SER A 588 13.56 2.55 -2.01
C SER A 588 14.88 2.84 -2.71
N PHE A 589 15.03 2.37 -3.94
CA PHE A 589 16.22 2.61 -4.77
C PHE A 589 15.88 2.75 -6.25
N ARG A 590 16.72 3.47 -6.98
CA ARG A 590 16.67 3.56 -8.45
C ARG A 590 17.63 2.54 -9.05
N TYR A 591 17.30 2.00 -10.22
CA TYR A 591 18.13 1.01 -10.92
C TYR A 591 18.11 1.24 -12.42
N ARG A 592 19.09 0.69 -13.14
CA ARG A 592 19.08 0.70 -14.61
C ARG A 592 18.20 -0.44 -15.12
N SER A 593 17.54 -0.22 -16.26
CA SER A 593 16.68 -1.21 -16.89
C SER A 593 17.42 -2.55 -17.07
N GLY A 594 16.78 -3.63 -16.60
CA GLY A 594 17.30 -5.01 -16.68
C GLY A 594 18.14 -5.49 -15.48
N ASP A 595 18.65 -4.61 -14.62
CA ASP A 595 19.50 -5.04 -13.49
C ASP A 595 18.68 -5.73 -12.39
N LEU A 596 17.47 -5.25 -12.08
CA LEU A 596 16.57 -5.86 -11.10
C LEU A 596 16.07 -7.23 -11.57
N SER A 597 15.50 -7.31 -12.78
CA SER A 597 14.98 -8.57 -13.35
C SER A 597 16.08 -9.63 -13.52
N ALA A 598 17.33 -9.22 -13.76
CA ALA A 598 18.47 -10.12 -13.76
C ALA A 598 18.79 -10.66 -12.36
N ALA A 599 18.78 -9.81 -11.33
CA ALA A 599 18.98 -10.21 -9.94
C ALA A 599 17.84 -11.12 -9.42
N GLU A 600 16.60 -10.85 -9.79
CA GLU A 600 15.44 -11.69 -9.44
C GLU A 600 15.51 -13.07 -10.09
N ARG A 601 15.89 -13.15 -11.37
CA ARG A 601 16.12 -14.44 -12.04
C ARG A 601 17.23 -15.22 -11.35
N GLU A 602 18.33 -14.55 -11.01
CA GLU A 602 19.44 -15.17 -10.30
C GLU A 602 19.03 -15.67 -8.91
N ALA A 603 18.20 -14.91 -8.19
CA ALA A 603 17.69 -15.32 -6.88
C ALA A 603 16.79 -16.57 -6.99
N ARG A 604 15.96 -16.66 -8.04
CA ARG A 604 15.16 -17.87 -8.32
C ARG A 604 16.04 -19.09 -8.61
N GLU A 605 17.12 -18.91 -9.38
CA GLU A 605 18.09 -19.98 -9.68
C GLU A 605 18.86 -20.43 -8.43
N ASN A 606 19.08 -19.54 -7.45
CA ASN A 606 19.83 -19.80 -6.21
C ASN A 606 18.93 -20.00 -4.97
N ALA A 607 17.63 -20.23 -5.14
CA ALA A 607 16.67 -20.28 -4.03
C ALA A 607 16.99 -21.36 -2.97
N ALA A 608 17.62 -22.47 -3.37
CA ALA A 608 18.05 -23.52 -2.44
C ALA A 608 19.17 -23.04 -1.51
N ASP A 609 20.16 -22.31 -2.05
CA ASP A 609 21.28 -21.77 -1.29
C ASP A 609 20.83 -20.64 -0.37
N LEU A 610 19.94 -19.77 -0.83
CA LEU A 610 19.33 -18.72 -0.01
C LEU A 610 18.53 -19.29 1.17
N ARG A 611 17.82 -20.41 0.96
CA ARG A 611 17.14 -21.13 2.04
C ARG A 611 18.13 -21.75 3.04
N ALA A 612 19.25 -22.28 2.57
CA ALA A 612 20.30 -22.80 3.43
C ALA A 612 20.97 -21.68 4.25
N ASP A 613 21.22 -20.51 3.64
CA ASP A 613 21.75 -19.32 4.31
C ASP A 613 20.81 -18.81 5.39
N ALA A 614 19.51 -18.68 5.09
CA ALA A 614 18.48 -18.27 6.04
C ALA A 614 18.45 -19.16 7.29
N ARG A 615 18.48 -20.49 7.10
CA ARG A 615 18.56 -21.45 8.22
C ARG A 615 19.83 -21.28 9.05
N ARG A 616 20.97 -21.01 8.40
CA ARG A 616 22.25 -20.78 9.08
C ARG A 616 22.21 -19.51 9.93
N ILE A 617 21.60 -18.44 9.42
CA ILE A 617 21.41 -17.18 10.14
C ILE A 617 20.58 -17.43 11.42
N VAL A 618 19.41 -18.06 11.31
CA VAL A 618 18.57 -18.35 12.49
C VAL A 618 19.26 -19.28 13.48
N SER A 619 20.03 -20.27 13.02
CA SER A 619 20.79 -21.18 13.89
C SER A 619 21.89 -20.49 14.71
N SER A 620 22.25 -19.24 14.37
CA SER A 620 23.29 -18.46 15.04
C SER A 620 22.78 -17.48 16.09
N TRP A 621 21.46 -17.44 16.33
CA TRP A 621 20.79 -16.42 17.15
C TRP A 621 20.59 -16.79 18.61
#